data_AF-A0A8J9SCJ2-F1
#
_entry.id   AF-A0A8J9SCJ2-F1
#
_cell.length_a   1.000
_cell.length_b   1.000
_cell.length_c   1.000
_cell.angle_alpha   90.00
_cell.angle_beta   90.00
_cell.angle_gamma   90.00
#
_symmetry.space_group_name_H-M   'P 1'
#
loop_
_entity.id
_entity.type
_entity.pdbx_description
1 polymer ?
#
loop_
_entity_poly.entity_id
_entity_poly.type
_entity_poly.pdbx_seq_one_letter_code
_entity_poly.pdbx_strand_id
1 'polypeptide(L)'
;DLVPNFDGKTMSDFEKDVDVDETDVEIDQIRDNRNLVDNNDAQALDHFELLRMRESGVDGSKIVKEIIQNSSTFDQKTEFSKAKYIARKQKKYQLRCRIIRCTPAFICEALYVKDPKKIMNLREDTLAQILSYANVSAGCQSLIFETCFGLVTGAVACRMGGYGRVLSLYSGQQPSYTEMIQRFNLTFAENLSIKWLHSGDVFGQENISDEDDADQKDREQ
;
A
#
# COMPACT_ATOMS: atom_id res chain seq x y z
N ASP A 1 0.59 -11.85 -19.78
CA ASP A 1 -0.58 -12.72 -19.57
C ASP A 1 -1.47 -12.20 -18.46
N LEU A 2 -2.55 -11.54 -18.83
CA LEU A 2 -3.56 -10.98 -17.92
C LEU A 2 -4.40 -12.15 -17.38
N VAL A 3 -4.13 -12.57 -16.15
CA VAL A 3 -4.96 -13.59 -15.49
C VAL A 3 -6.33 -12.95 -15.18
N PRO A 4 -7.45 -13.49 -15.69
CA PRO A 4 -8.77 -12.98 -15.36
C PRO A 4 -9.07 -13.23 -13.87
N ASN A 5 -9.71 -12.26 -13.20
CA ASN A 5 -10.24 -12.46 -11.86
C ASN A 5 -11.44 -13.43 -11.89
N PHE A 6 -11.79 -13.96 -10.72
CA PHE A 6 -12.74 -15.06 -10.47
C PHE A 6 -14.15 -14.89 -11.08
N ASP A 7 -14.51 -13.68 -11.54
CA ASP A 7 -15.79 -13.36 -12.18
C ASP A 7 -15.68 -13.04 -13.69
N GLY A 8 -14.56 -13.36 -14.35
CA GLY A 8 -14.37 -13.14 -15.79
C GLY A 8 -14.23 -11.68 -16.21
N LYS A 9 -14.21 -10.73 -15.26
CA LYS A 9 -13.98 -9.31 -15.51
C LYS A 9 -12.50 -8.97 -15.58
N THR A 10 -12.11 -8.30 -16.66
CA THR A 10 -10.75 -7.77 -16.88
C THR A 10 -10.58 -6.42 -16.16
N MET A 11 -9.35 -5.93 -16.02
CA MET A 11 -9.06 -4.64 -15.36
C MET A 11 -9.81 -3.46 -16.04
N SER A 12 -9.97 -3.52 -17.36
CA SER A 12 -10.78 -2.59 -18.15
C SER A 12 -12.28 -2.65 -17.84
N ASP A 13 -12.79 -3.78 -17.33
CA ASP A 13 -14.20 -3.90 -16.97
C ASP A 13 -14.52 -3.31 -15.59
N PHE A 14 -13.49 -3.13 -14.73
CA PHE A 14 -13.63 -2.43 -13.44
C PHE A 14 -13.38 -0.92 -13.54
N GLU A 15 -12.65 -0.48 -14.57
CA GLU A 15 -12.50 0.95 -14.90
C GLU A 15 -13.80 1.52 -15.50
N LYS A 16 -14.64 0.70 -16.13
CA LYS A 16 -15.96 1.10 -16.65
C LYS A 16 -16.98 1.49 -15.57
N ASP A 17 -16.81 1.09 -14.31
CA ASP A 17 -17.68 1.54 -13.21
C ASP A 17 -17.22 2.91 -12.64
N VAL A 18 -16.20 3.51 -13.25
CA VAL A 18 -15.85 4.92 -13.14
C VAL A 18 -16.42 5.62 -14.37
N ASP A 19 -17.75 5.58 -14.53
CA ASP A 19 -18.45 6.52 -15.41
C ASP A 19 -18.34 7.92 -14.79
N VAL A 20 -17.15 8.52 -14.89
CA VAL A 20 -17.12 9.93 -15.28
C VAL A 20 -17.47 9.86 -16.75
N ASP A 21 -18.73 10.12 -17.06
CA ASP A 21 -19.21 10.28 -18.42
C ASP A 21 -18.15 11.11 -19.17
N GLU A 22 -17.40 10.48 -20.09
CA GLU A 22 -16.51 11.13 -21.05
C GLU A 22 -17.40 11.86 -22.08
N THR A 23 -18.33 12.64 -21.56
CA THR A 23 -18.94 13.74 -22.28
C THR A 23 -17.79 14.70 -22.57
N ASP A 24 -17.61 15.03 -23.84
CA ASP A 24 -16.82 16.17 -24.27
C ASP A 24 -17.18 17.34 -23.36
N VAL A 25 -16.31 17.62 -22.38
CA VAL A 25 -16.54 18.73 -21.46
C VAL A 25 -16.30 19.96 -22.30
N GLU A 26 -17.36 20.48 -22.92
CA GLU A 26 -17.44 21.88 -23.28
C GLU A 26 -16.99 22.62 -22.02
N ILE A 27 -15.77 23.15 -22.06
CA ILE A 27 -15.25 23.96 -20.97
C ILE A 27 -16.20 25.15 -20.93
N ASP A 28 -17.16 25.11 -20.01
CA ASP A 28 -18.05 26.21 -19.73
C ASP A 28 -17.17 27.30 -19.10
N GLN A 29 -16.45 28.03 -19.97
CA GLN A 29 -15.55 29.14 -19.64
C GLN A 29 -16.31 30.31 -18.99
N ILE A 30 -17.63 30.17 -18.80
CA ILE A 30 -18.54 31.20 -18.32
C ILE A 30 -18.71 31.13 -16.79
N ARG A 31 -18.46 29.99 -16.14
CA ARG A 31 -18.60 29.86 -14.68
C ARG A 31 -17.30 30.17 -13.96
N ASP A 32 -17.37 31.00 -12.93
CA ASP A 32 -16.26 31.30 -12.04
C ASP A 32 -16.71 31.37 -10.57
N ASN A 33 -15.76 31.57 -9.67
CA ASN A 33 -15.98 31.58 -8.23
C ASN A 33 -16.19 32.99 -7.65
N ARG A 34 -16.33 34.06 -8.46
CA ARG A 34 -16.35 35.44 -7.94
C ARG A 34 -17.53 35.74 -7.02
N ASN A 35 -18.63 35.02 -7.21
CA ASN A 35 -19.87 35.16 -6.43
C ASN A 35 -20.02 34.06 -5.36
N LEU A 36 -19.06 33.14 -5.22
CA LEU A 36 -19.11 32.11 -4.20
C LEU A 36 -18.61 32.68 -2.87
N VAL A 37 -19.50 32.75 -1.87
CA VAL A 37 -19.19 33.22 -0.52
C VAL A 37 -19.11 32.02 0.42
N ASP A 38 -18.03 31.97 1.21
CA ASP A 38 -17.84 30.94 2.24
C ASP A 38 -18.43 31.39 3.59
N ASN A 39 -19.73 31.20 3.75
CA ASN A 39 -20.47 31.52 4.98
C ASN A 39 -20.84 30.27 5.80
N ASN A 40 -20.32 29.08 5.44
CA ASN A 40 -20.71 27.78 6.01
C ASN A 40 -22.20 27.39 5.88
N ASP A 41 -23.04 28.18 5.22
CA ASP A 41 -24.47 27.89 5.01
C ASP A 41 -24.74 27.14 3.69
N ALA A 42 -23.67 26.73 2.99
CA ALA A 42 -23.74 26.14 1.66
C ALA A 42 -24.27 24.69 1.63
N GLN A 43 -24.51 24.08 2.79
CA GLN A 43 -24.99 22.71 2.94
C GLN A 43 -26.13 22.69 3.94
N ALA A 44 -27.33 22.32 3.50
CA ALA A 44 -28.51 22.27 4.36
C ALA A 44 -28.59 20.99 5.20
N LEU A 45 -27.90 19.92 4.79
CA LEU A 45 -27.94 18.62 5.46
C LEU A 45 -27.04 18.62 6.70
N ASP A 46 -27.63 18.30 7.87
CA ASP A 46 -26.90 18.26 9.13
C ASP A 46 -25.99 17.02 9.28
N HIS A 47 -24.97 17.15 10.12
CA HIS A 47 -24.07 16.05 10.45
C HIS A 47 -24.79 14.87 11.11
N PHE A 48 -25.76 15.12 11.99
CA PHE A 48 -26.53 14.07 12.66
C PHE A 48 -27.35 13.25 11.65
N GLU A 49 -27.93 13.90 10.66
CA GLU A 49 -28.69 13.24 9.60
C GLU A 49 -27.80 12.34 8.73
N LEU A 50 -26.59 12.80 8.40
CA LEU A 50 -25.59 12.00 7.68
C LEU A 50 -25.13 10.76 8.46
N LEU A 51 -24.97 10.88 9.78
CA LEU A 51 -24.67 9.75 10.66
C LEU A 51 -25.83 8.76 10.65
N ARG A 52 -27.06 9.23 10.82
CA ARG A 52 -28.27 8.40 10.79
C ARG A 52 -28.41 7.63 9.47
N MET A 53 -28.15 8.27 8.33
CA MET A 53 -28.17 7.60 7.01
C MET A 53 -27.11 6.49 6.92
N ARG A 54 -25.93 6.70 7.51
CA ARG A 54 -24.87 5.69 7.54
C ARG A 54 -25.24 4.52 8.45
N GLU A 55 -25.74 4.80 9.64
CA GLU A 55 -26.15 3.78 10.62
C GLU A 55 -27.34 2.96 10.16
N SER A 56 -28.26 3.55 9.40
CA SER A 56 -29.39 2.83 8.79
C SER A 56 -29.00 2.03 7.54
N GLY A 57 -27.73 2.06 7.12
CA GLY A 57 -27.22 1.27 6.01
C GLY A 57 -27.64 1.79 4.63
N VAL A 58 -27.94 3.09 4.50
CA VAL A 58 -28.22 3.70 3.19
C VAL A 58 -26.99 3.58 2.30
N ASP A 59 -27.21 3.23 1.02
CA ASP A 59 -26.13 3.13 0.04
C ASP A 59 -25.33 4.44 -0.06
N GLY A 60 -24.01 4.33 -0.09
CA GLY A 60 -23.10 5.47 -0.14
C GLY A 60 -23.36 6.40 -1.32
N SER A 61 -23.78 5.86 -2.47
CA SER A 61 -24.12 6.65 -3.66
C SER A 61 -25.37 7.51 -3.42
N LYS A 62 -26.36 7.00 -2.67
CA LYS A 62 -27.55 7.77 -2.28
C LYS A 62 -27.18 8.90 -1.30
N ILE A 63 -26.30 8.63 -0.34
CA ILE A 63 -25.79 9.66 0.58
C ILE A 63 -25.08 10.78 -0.18
N VAL A 64 -24.24 10.43 -1.17
CA VAL A 64 -23.55 11.44 -1.99
C VAL A 64 -24.54 12.26 -2.82
N LYS A 65 -25.57 11.62 -3.42
CA LYS A 65 -26.62 12.32 -4.15
C LYS A 65 -27.38 13.31 -3.26
N GLU A 66 -27.77 12.90 -2.05
CA GLU A 66 -28.45 13.75 -1.08
C GLU A 66 -27.60 14.98 -0.70
N ILE A 67 -26.29 14.78 -0.46
CA ILE A 67 -25.34 15.85 -0.15
C ILE A 67 -25.21 16.87 -1.30
N ILE A 68 -25.28 16.41 -2.54
CA ILE A 68 -25.19 17.27 -3.72
C ILE A 68 -26.48 18.08 -3.88
N GLN A 69 -27.64 17.42 -3.76
CA GLN A 69 -28.96 18.05 -3.87
C GLN A 69 -29.19 19.13 -2.79
N ASN A 70 -28.67 18.91 -1.58
CA ASN A 70 -28.76 19.86 -0.47
C ASN A 70 -27.65 20.93 -0.46
N SER A 71 -26.86 21.06 -1.54
CA SER A 71 -25.81 22.08 -1.64
C SER A 71 -26.22 23.25 -2.52
N SER A 72 -26.46 24.41 -1.90
CA SER A 72 -26.90 25.63 -2.60
C SER A 72 -25.87 26.20 -3.59
N THR A 73 -24.59 25.89 -3.39
CA THR A 73 -23.48 26.41 -4.21
C THR A 73 -23.02 25.43 -5.29
N PHE A 74 -23.60 24.22 -5.36
CA PHE A 74 -23.07 23.18 -6.24
C PHE A 74 -23.21 23.54 -7.73
N ASP A 75 -24.35 24.08 -8.14
CA ASP A 75 -24.62 24.39 -9.55
C ASP A 75 -23.79 25.57 -10.07
N GLN A 76 -23.46 26.52 -9.20
CA GLN A 76 -22.63 27.69 -9.51
C GLN A 76 -21.15 27.35 -9.69
N LYS A 77 -20.72 26.16 -9.26
CA LYS A 77 -19.33 25.72 -9.38
C LYS A 77 -18.98 25.40 -10.84
N THR A 78 -17.70 25.56 -11.15
CA THR A 78 -17.12 25.05 -12.38
C THR A 78 -17.17 23.52 -12.40
N GLU A 79 -17.15 22.92 -13.59
CA GLU A 79 -17.22 21.47 -13.74
C GLU A 79 -16.07 20.74 -13.03
N PHE A 80 -14.84 21.28 -13.09
CA PHE A 80 -13.70 20.76 -12.31
C PHE A 80 -13.96 20.82 -10.79
N SER A 81 -14.59 21.90 -10.31
CA SER A 81 -14.92 22.06 -8.90
C SER A 81 -16.04 21.10 -8.45
N LYS A 82 -17.02 20.83 -9.33
CA LYS A 82 -18.06 19.82 -9.12
C LYS A 82 -17.46 18.42 -9.06
N ALA A 83 -16.66 18.02 -10.05
CA ALA A 83 -15.98 16.73 -10.09
C ALA A 83 -15.11 16.50 -8.85
N LYS A 84 -14.30 17.49 -8.46
CA LYS A 84 -13.50 17.46 -7.22
C LYS A 84 -14.39 17.31 -5.97
N TYR A 85 -15.52 18.00 -5.92
CA TYR A 85 -16.46 17.91 -4.80
C TYR A 85 -17.08 16.52 -4.70
N ILE A 86 -17.56 15.96 -5.81
CA ILE A 86 -18.12 14.60 -5.90
C ILE A 86 -17.09 13.56 -5.46
N ALA A 87 -15.89 13.58 -6.05
CA ALA A 87 -14.81 12.64 -5.73
C ALA A 87 -14.47 12.63 -4.22
N ARG A 88 -14.43 13.82 -3.59
CA ARG A 88 -14.23 13.95 -2.14
C ARG A 88 -15.36 13.31 -1.33
N LYS A 89 -16.62 13.46 -1.76
CA LYS A 89 -17.78 12.87 -1.05
C LYS A 89 -17.84 11.36 -1.27
N GLN A 90 -17.61 10.87 -2.49
CA GLN A 90 -17.50 9.45 -2.80
C GLN A 90 -16.39 8.80 -1.95
N LYS A 91 -15.19 9.39 -1.86
CA LYS A 91 -14.11 8.87 -1.02
C LYS A 91 -14.50 8.73 0.47
N LYS A 92 -15.42 9.56 0.98
CA LYS A 92 -15.87 9.54 2.38
C LYS A 92 -17.07 8.62 2.65
N TYR A 93 -18.02 8.54 1.72
CA TYR A 93 -19.31 7.87 1.93
C TYR A 93 -19.48 6.60 1.10
N GLN A 94 -18.66 6.39 0.07
CA GLN A 94 -18.66 5.23 -0.79
C GLN A 94 -17.28 4.55 -0.74
N LEU A 95 -16.93 4.02 0.44
CA LEU A 95 -15.68 3.29 0.63
C LEU A 95 -15.68 2.02 -0.22
N ARG A 96 -14.70 1.90 -1.10
CA ARG A 96 -14.46 0.71 -1.92
C ARG A 96 -13.13 0.09 -1.49
N CYS A 97 -13.11 -1.21 -1.30
CA CYS A 97 -11.88 -1.98 -1.12
C CYS A 97 -11.71 -2.93 -2.30
N ARG A 98 -10.47 -3.14 -2.72
CA ARG A 98 -10.09 -4.12 -3.72
C ARG A 98 -9.19 -5.14 -3.06
N ILE A 99 -9.53 -6.41 -3.18
CA ILE A 99 -8.64 -7.50 -2.78
C ILE A 99 -7.64 -7.70 -3.93
N ILE A 100 -6.36 -7.62 -3.60
CA ILE A 100 -5.26 -7.79 -4.55
C ILE A 100 -4.40 -8.97 -4.13
N ARG A 101 -3.77 -9.63 -5.11
CA ARG A 101 -2.81 -10.69 -4.84
C ARG A 101 -1.59 -10.11 -4.11
N CYS A 102 -1.09 -10.83 -3.11
CA CYS A 102 0.20 -10.55 -2.48
C CYS A 102 1.34 -10.72 -3.51
N THR A 103 1.86 -9.61 -4.03
CA THR A 103 3.08 -9.58 -4.83
C THR A 103 4.15 -8.78 -4.09
N PRO A 104 5.44 -9.00 -4.37
CA PRO A 104 6.50 -8.22 -3.73
C PRO A 104 6.31 -6.70 -3.87
N ALA A 105 5.82 -6.24 -5.02
CA ALA A 105 5.54 -4.82 -5.27
C ALA A 105 4.43 -4.28 -4.34
N PHE A 106 3.28 -4.96 -4.27
CA PHE A 106 2.17 -4.51 -3.42
C PHE A 106 2.47 -4.64 -1.93
N ILE A 107 3.26 -5.63 -1.51
CA ILE A 107 3.71 -5.74 -0.12
C ILE A 107 4.65 -4.60 0.22
N CYS A 108 5.59 -4.27 -0.66
CA CYS A 108 6.48 -3.12 -0.50
C CYS A 108 5.70 -1.82 -0.37
N GLU A 109 4.77 -1.56 -1.29
CA GLU A 109 3.90 -0.38 -1.27
C GLU A 109 3.08 -0.30 0.02
N ALA A 110 2.45 -1.41 0.43
CA ALA A 110 1.66 -1.46 1.66
C ALA A 110 2.50 -1.18 2.92
N LEU A 111 3.73 -1.70 2.98
CA LEU A 111 4.66 -1.43 4.09
C LEU A 111 5.18 0.00 4.05
N TYR A 112 5.46 0.55 2.87
CA TYR A 112 5.91 1.93 2.71
C TYR A 112 4.84 2.93 3.16
N VAL A 113 3.56 2.67 2.85
CA VAL A 113 2.44 3.48 3.33
C VAL A 113 2.19 3.31 4.83
N LYS A 114 2.38 2.09 5.37
CA LYS A 114 2.09 1.79 6.78
C LYS A 114 3.18 2.27 7.74
N ASP A 115 4.43 1.91 7.48
CA ASP A 115 5.59 2.23 8.32
C ASP A 115 6.88 2.11 7.49
N PRO A 116 7.26 3.16 6.75
CA PRO A 116 8.38 3.08 5.82
C PRO A 116 9.72 2.90 6.54
N LYS A 117 9.86 3.31 7.80
CA LYS A 117 11.10 3.18 8.57
C LYS A 117 11.48 1.71 8.80
N LYS A 118 10.50 0.82 8.96
CA LYS A 118 10.74 -0.64 9.13
C LYS A 118 11.36 -1.30 7.91
N ILE A 119 11.18 -0.72 6.73
CA ILE A 119 11.76 -1.20 5.47
C ILE A 119 12.87 -0.27 4.97
N MET A 120 13.48 0.52 5.86
CA MET A 120 14.52 1.50 5.51
C MET A 120 14.11 2.51 4.43
N ASN A 121 12.82 2.87 4.37
CA ASN A 121 12.21 3.70 3.32
C ASN A 121 12.41 3.13 1.90
N LEU A 122 12.51 1.80 1.78
CA LEU A 122 12.59 1.15 0.48
C LEU A 122 11.25 1.26 -0.26
N ARG A 123 11.29 1.87 -1.45
CA ARG A 123 10.15 1.92 -2.37
C ARG A 123 10.15 0.71 -3.32
N GLU A 124 9.00 0.46 -3.92
CA GLU A 124 8.75 -0.66 -4.82
C GLU A 124 9.60 -0.60 -6.11
N ASP A 125 9.87 0.60 -6.62
CA ASP A 125 10.74 0.82 -7.77
C ASP A 125 12.20 0.46 -7.46
N THR A 126 12.70 0.88 -6.29
CA THR A 126 14.03 0.54 -5.80
C THR A 126 14.16 -0.97 -5.55
N LEU A 127 13.13 -1.60 -4.97
CA LEU A 127 13.10 -3.06 -4.82
C LEU A 127 13.18 -3.77 -6.18
N ALA A 128 12.45 -3.30 -7.19
CA ALA A 128 12.51 -3.86 -8.54
C ALA A 128 13.92 -3.72 -9.17
N GLN A 129 14.58 -2.58 -8.94
CA GLN A 129 15.96 -2.36 -9.38
C GLN A 129 16.95 -3.30 -8.68
N ILE A 130 16.86 -3.45 -7.35
CA ILE A 130 17.72 -4.37 -6.58
C ILE A 130 17.64 -5.78 -7.16
N LEU A 131 16.44 -6.30 -7.36
CA LEU A 131 16.25 -7.66 -7.87
C LEU A 131 16.75 -7.82 -9.32
N SER A 132 16.70 -6.75 -10.12
CA SER A 132 17.14 -6.77 -11.53
C SER A 132 18.66 -6.64 -11.65
N TYR A 133 19.28 -5.73 -10.90
CA TYR A 133 20.74 -5.57 -10.84
C TYR A 133 21.43 -6.77 -10.21
N ALA A 134 20.80 -7.42 -9.23
CA ALA A 134 21.30 -8.66 -8.65
C ALA A 134 21.09 -9.89 -9.57
N ASN A 135 20.47 -9.71 -10.75
CA ASN A 135 20.16 -10.78 -11.71
C ASN A 135 19.48 -11.99 -11.04
N VAL A 136 18.48 -11.71 -10.19
CA VAL A 136 17.76 -12.76 -9.47
C VAL A 136 16.88 -13.53 -10.47
N SER A 137 17.20 -14.81 -10.67
CA SER A 137 16.45 -15.71 -11.55
C SER A 137 16.29 -17.09 -10.91
N ALA A 138 15.37 -17.90 -11.44
CA ALA A 138 15.22 -19.29 -11.04
C ALA A 138 16.55 -20.05 -11.15
N GLY A 139 16.88 -20.85 -10.13
CA GLY A 139 18.11 -21.64 -10.05
C GLY A 139 19.31 -20.91 -9.43
N CYS A 140 19.21 -19.61 -9.15
CA CYS A 140 20.27 -18.87 -8.47
C CYS A 140 20.51 -19.37 -7.03
N GLN A 141 21.72 -19.12 -6.53
CA GLN A 141 22.02 -19.21 -5.11
C GLN A 141 22.34 -17.81 -4.59
N SER A 142 21.35 -17.18 -3.96
CA SER A 142 21.41 -15.78 -3.55
C SER A 142 21.72 -15.68 -2.06
N LEU A 143 22.72 -14.89 -1.68
CA LEU A 143 23.01 -14.52 -0.30
C LEU A 143 22.39 -13.15 -0.02
N ILE A 144 21.55 -13.06 1.01
CA ILE A 144 20.81 -11.85 1.37
C ILE A 144 21.15 -11.50 2.80
N PHE A 145 21.58 -10.27 3.03
CA PHE A 145 21.64 -9.69 4.37
C PHE A 145 20.80 -8.43 4.37
N GLU A 146 19.72 -8.43 5.14
CA GLU A 146 18.76 -7.33 5.17
C GLU A 146 18.28 -6.99 6.58
N THR A 147 17.91 -5.72 6.72
CA THR A 147 17.15 -5.16 7.84
C THR A 147 15.84 -4.53 7.36
N CYS A 148 15.33 -4.94 6.19
CA CYS A 148 14.08 -4.47 5.59
C CYS A 148 12.86 -5.32 5.98
N PHE A 149 12.84 -5.83 7.22
CA PHE A 149 11.73 -6.62 7.75
C PHE A 149 11.33 -7.83 6.89
N GLY A 150 12.29 -8.49 6.23
CA GLY A 150 12.06 -9.70 5.42
C GLY A 150 11.52 -9.45 4.01
N LEU A 151 11.40 -8.18 3.61
CA LEU A 151 10.85 -7.78 2.32
C LEU A 151 11.74 -8.27 1.15
N VAL A 152 13.06 -8.13 1.26
CA VAL A 152 13.99 -8.51 0.18
C VAL A 152 14.06 -10.04 0.06
N THR A 153 14.13 -10.75 1.19
CA THR A 153 14.13 -12.22 1.22
C THR A 153 12.86 -12.78 0.58
N GLY A 154 11.69 -12.27 0.97
CA GLY A 154 10.41 -12.68 0.37
C GLY A 154 10.32 -12.36 -1.13
N ALA A 155 10.82 -11.20 -1.54
CA ALA A 155 10.82 -10.79 -2.94
C ALA A 155 11.73 -11.67 -3.81
N VAL A 156 12.92 -12.01 -3.32
CA VAL A 156 13.86 -12.93 -4.00
C VAL A 156 13.27 -14.33 -4.09
N ALA A 157 12.71 -14.86 -2.99
CA ALA A 157 12.08 -16.18 -2.97
C ALA A 157 10.92 -16.27 -3.97
N CYS A 158 10.06 -15.25 -4.02
CA CYS A 158 8.95 -15.17 -4.97
C CYS A 158 9.44 -15.10 -6.42
N ARG A 159 10.51 -14.34 -6.70
CA ARG A 159 11.09 -14.25 -8.06
C ARG A 159 11.76 -15.56 -8.51
N MET A 160 12.37 -16.29 -7.59
CA MET A 160 13.03 -17.57 -7.87
C MET A 160 12.04 -18.73 -8.02
N GLY A 161 10.80 -18.59 -7.53
CA GLY A 161 9.74 -19.58 -7.72
C GLY A 161 10.04 -20.96 -7.10
N GLY A 162 10.88 -21.01 -6.07
CA GLY A 162 11.30 -22.26 -5.41
C GLY A 162 12.46 -23.00 -6.08
N TYR A 163 13.01 -22.49 -7.19
CA TYR A 163 14.18 -23.06 -7.86
C TYR A 163 15.45 -22.37 -7.39
N GLY A 164 16.39 -23.12 -6.83
CA GLY A 164 17.66 -22.60 -6.30
C GLY A 164 17.65 -22.52 -4.76
N ARG A 165 18.45 -21.60 -4.21
CA ARG A 165 18.58 -21.40 -2.75
C ARG A 165 18.66 -19.92 -2.39
N VAL A 166 17.87 -19.51 -1.40
CA VAL A 166 17.94 -18.18 -0.81
C VAL A 166 18.58 -18.30 0.57
N LEU A 167 19.83 -17.89 0.70
CA LEU A 167 20.55 -17.85 1.97
C LEU A 167 20.28 -16.50 2.64
N SER A 168 19.34 -16.47 3.58
CA SER A 168 18.96 -15.25 4.29
C SER A 168 19.71 -15.17 5.62
N LEU A 169 20.54 -14.14 5.74
CA LEU A 169 21.35 -13.87 6.92
C LEU A 169 20.55 -13.11 7.96
N TYR A 170 20.67 -13.54 9.22
CA TYR A 170 20.15 -12.83 10.37
C TYR A 170 21.24 -12.56 11.40
N SER A 171 21.00 -11.52 12.20
CA SER A 171 21.81 -11.18 13.36
C SER A 171 20.97 -11.32 14.62
N GLY A 172 21.60 -11.74 15.72
CA GLY A 172 20.92 -12.06 16.97
C GLY A 172 20.51 -13.52 17.07
N GLN A 173 19.68 -13.85 18.06
CA GLN A 173 19.39 -15.26 18.41
C GLN A 173 18.56 -16.00 17.35
N GLN A 174 17.65 -15.29 16.65
CA GLN A 174 16.75 -15.88 15.65
C GLN A 174 16.38 -14.87 14.54
N PRO A 175 15.95 -15.33 13.35
CA PRO A 175 15.44 -14.45 12.31
C PRO A 175 14.25 -13.61 12.81
N SER A 176 14.36 -12.28 12.71
CA SER A 176 13.37 -11.35 13.30
C SER A 176 12.12 -11.10 12.44
N TYR A 177 12.08 -11.62 11.20
CA TYR A 177 11.06 -11.27 10.22
C TYR A 177 10.37 -12.48 9.55
N THR A 178 10.32 -13.62 10.24
CA THR A 178 9.62 -14.83 9.78
C THR A 178 8.12 -14.59 9.53
N GLU A 179 7.49 -13.70 10.30
CA GLU A 179 6.07 -13.31 10.09
C GLU A 179 5.86 -12.60 8.75
N MET A 180 6.83 -11.81 8.28
CA MET A 180 6.71 -11.15 6.98
C MET A 180 6.70 -12.16 5.84
N ILE A 181 7.54 -13.20 5.93
CA ILE A 181 7.58 -14.27 4.92
C ILE A 181 6.22 -14.97 4.78
N GLN A 182 5.47 -15.13 5.88
CA GLN A 182 4.11 -15.67 5.83
C GLN A 182 3.14 -14.76 5.06
N ARG A 183 3.32 -13.43 5.14
CA ARG A 183 2.46 -12.45 4.43
C ARG A 183 2.65 -12.46 2.91
N PHE A 184 3.81 -12.93 2.43
CA PHE A 184 4.04 -13.15 1.00
C PHE A 184 3.19 -14.28 0.42
N ASN A 185 2.59 -15.14 1.26
CA ASN A 185 1.81 -16.30 0.83
C ASN A 185 2.60 -17.17 -0.17
N LEU A 186 3.88 -17.40 0.13
CA LEU A 186 4.77 -18.21 -0.68
C LEU A 186 4.28 -19.66 -0.72
N THR A 187 4.46 -20.31 -1.87
CA THR A 187 4.25 -21.75 -2.03
C THR A 187 5.19 -22.55 -1.13
N PHE A 188 4.89 -23.84 -0.96
CA PHE A 188 5.75 -24.73 -0.19
C PHE A 188 7.19 -24.78 -0.74
N ALA A 189 7.35 -24.82 -2.07
CA ALA A 189 8.66 -24.85 -2.72
C ALA A 189 9.44 -23.55 -2.50
N GLU A 190 8.79 -22.40 -2.63
CA GLU A 190 9.40 -21.08 -2.37
C GLU A 190 9.84 -20.96 -0.92
N ASN A 191 9.00 -21.32 0.05
CA ASN A 191 9.37 -21.32 1.46
C ASN A 191 10.54 -22.27 1.75
N LEU A 192 10.54 -23.47 1.16
CA LEU A 192 11.60 -24.44 1.37
C LEU A 192 12.95 -23.97 0.81
N SER A 193 12.93 -23.12 -0.23
CA SER A 193 14.14 -22.55 -0.83
C SER A 193 14.89 -21.57 0.08
N ILE A 194 14.20 -21.00 1.08
CA ILE A 194 14.79 -20.08 2.06
C ILE A 194 15.54 -20.88 3.13
N LYS A 195 16.81 -20.56 3.32
CA LYS A 195 17.69 -21.10 4.36
C LYS A 195 18.20 -19.96 5.21
N TRP A 196 17.95 -20.04 6.51
CA TRP A 196 18.42 -19.07 7.48
C TRP A 196 19.85 -19.42 7.89
N LEU A 197 20.74 -18.43 7.83
CA LEU A 197 22.12 -18.54 8.30
C LEU A 197 22.41 -17.43 9.31
N HIS A 198 23.09 -17.76 10.40
CA HIS A 198 23.52 -16.74 11.33
C HIS A 198 24.68 -15.95 10.72
N SER A 199 24.66 -14.63 10.83
CA SER A 199 25.70 -13.75 10.29
C SER A 199 27.11 -14.11 10.78
N GLY A 200 27.24 -14.55 12.03
CA GLY A 200 28.51 -15.03 12.60
C GLY A 200 29.09 -16.29 11.94
N ASP A 201 28.26 -17.14 11.30
CA ASP A 201 28.74 -18.32 10.57
C ASP A 201 29.41 -17.93 9.24
N VAL A 202 29.11 -16.73 8.73
CA VAL A 202 29.62 -16.22 7.45
C VAL A 202 30.78 -15.26 7.66
N PHE A 203 30.62 -14.31 8.57
CA PHE A 203 31.59 -13.24 8.79
C PHE A 203 32.58 -13.54 9.94
N GLY A 204 32.37 -14.62 10.70
CA GLY A 204 33.07 -14.89 11.94
C GLY A 204 32.43 -14.19 13.14
N GLN A 205 32.74 -14.65 14.36
CA GLN A 205 32.39 -13.92 15.57
C GLN A 205 33.33 -12.71 15.68
N GLU A 206 32.82 -11.49 15.50
CA GLU A 206 33.50 -10.34 16.06
C GLU A 206 33.47 -10.51 17.58
N ASN A 207 34.66 -10.70 18.18
CA ASN A 207 34.82 -10.63 19.63
C ASN A 207 34.51 -9.20 20.05
N ILE A 208 33.22 -8.88 20.22
CA ILE A 208 32.81 -7.72 20.99
C ILE A 208 33.20 -8.08 22.42
N SER A 209 34.38 -7.61 22.84
CA SER A 209 34.75 -7.63 24.25
C SER A 209 33.66 -6.91 25.03
N ASP A 210 33.24 -7.49 26.15
CA ASP A 210 32.20 -6.99 27.07
C ASP A 210 32.54 -5.63 27.72
N GLU A 211 33.37 -4.79 27.10
CA GLU A 211 33.79 -3.48 27.62
C GLU A 211 32.74 -2.38 27.43
N ASP A 212 31.81 -2.51 26.47
CA ASP A 212 30.77 -1.50 26.21
C ASP A 212 29.58 -1.56 27.20
N ASP A 213 29.44 -2.64 27.99
CA ASP A 213 28.41 -2.77 29.02
C ASP A 213 28.78 -2.06 30.35
N ALA A 214 30.05 -1.65 30.51
CA ALA A 214 30.49 -0.87 31.67
C ALA A 214 30.06 0.60 31.56
N ASP A 215 30.07 1.16 30.36
CA ASP A 215 29.84 2.59 30.12
C ASP A 215 28.34 3.01 30.20
N GLN A 216 27.42 2.05 30.22
CA GLN A 216 25.99 2.31 30.47
C GLN A 216 25.62 2.30 31.96
N LYS A 217 26.37 1.64 32.83
CA LYS A 217 26.08 1.63 34.28
C LYS A 217 26.50 2.91 35.00
N ASP A 218 27.47 3.64 34.47
CA ASP A 218 27.94 4.90 35.07
C ASP A 218 27.13 6.13 34.64
N ARG A 219 26.15 5.98 33.73
CA ARG A 219 25.25 7.08 33.31
C ARG A 219 23.90 7.10 34.05
N GLU A 220 23.64 6.13 34.92
CA GLU A 220 22.41 6.04 35.73
C GLU A 220 22.65 6.21 37.25
N GLN A 221 23.78 6.81 37.67
CA GLN A 221 24.00 7.27 39.05
C GLN A 221 24.09 8.79 39.15
#